data_AF-A0A5F8HC95-F1
#
_entry.id   AF-A0A5F8HC95-F1
#
_cell.length_a   1.000
_cell.length_b   1.000
_cell.length_c   1.000
_cell.angle_alpha   90.00
_cell.angle_beta   90.00
_cell.angle_gamma   90.00
#
_symmetry.space_group_name_H-M   'P 1'
#
loop_
_entity.id
_entity.type
_entity.pdbx_description
1 polymer ?
#
loop_
_entity_poly.entity_id
_entity_poly.type
_entity_poly.pdbx_seq_one_letter_code
_entity_poly.pdbx_strand_id
1 'polypeptide(L)'
;MGASLIFLVKLLTSDLQGPVAELIVKGINKDFPFPFGWVSGYLAIIFGAVMTFVVQSSSVFTSTIIPLVGTEVISLERAYPLILGSNIGTTTTAILAALASPASTLQDSLQIALCHLFFNIFGVLLWYPIPFLRLPIYFAESLGETITTYRWFAIVYVVFCFLVGPILAFCLSIARRSVLLYVGLPLYFVPFLIVYLHTFNVLKLFPLWIRDLKPWDDLITNLLPAPGFFSPLNTNPRYPFTSSIPAPPHPYLPHNHNSFG
;
A
#
# COMPACT_ATOMS: atom_id res chain seq x y z
N MET A 1 30.44 -4.00 -0.22
CA MET A 1 29.13 -3.83 -0.87
C MET A 1 28.48 -5.15 -1.33
N GLY A 2 29.21 -6.11 -1.92
CA GLY A 2 28.62 -7.35 -2.46
C GLY A 2 27.90 -8.27 -1.45
N ALA A 3 28.44 -8.44 -0.23
CA ALA A 3 27.82 -9.32 0.78
C ALA A 3 26.44 -8.84 1.26
N SER A 4 26.25 -7.52 1.39
CA SER A 4 24.96 -6.93 1.80
C SER A 4 23.90 -7.08 0.70
N LEU A 5 24.28 -6.93 -0.57
CA LEU A 5 23.38 -7.14 -1.70
C LEU A 5 23.00 -8.62 -1.84
N ILE A 6 23.97 -9.53 -1.70
CA ILE A 6 23.71 -10.98 -1.71
C ILE A 6 22.81 -11.39 -0.53
N PHE A 7 23.03 -10.82 0.65
CA PHE A 7 22.18 -11.06 1.82
C PHE A 7 20.75 -10.55 1.58
N LEU A 8 20.59 -9.34 1.04
CA LEU A 8 19.28 -8.78 0.69
C LEU A 8 18.53 -9.66 -0.32
N VAL A 9 19.23 -10.10 -1.38
CA VAL A 9 18.64 -10.99 -2.39
C VAL A 9 18.23 -12.32 -1.77
N LYS A 10 19.06 -12.91 -0.90
CA LYS A 10 18.71 -14.15 -0.17
C LYS A 10 17.52 -13.96 0.75
N LEU A 11 17.39 -12.80 1.39
CA LEU A 11 16.27 -12.48 2.27
C LEU A 11 14.98 -12.36 1.46
N LEU A 12 15.01 -11.63 0.34
CA LEU A 12 13.90 -11.56 -0.61
C LEU A 12 13.50 -12.94 -1.15
N THR A 13 14.46 -13.77 -1.58
CA THR A 13 14.17 -15.11 -2.08
C THR A 13 13.62 -16.03 -0.98
N SER A 14 14.12 -15.91 0.25
CA SER A 14 13.63 -16.66 1.41
C SER A 14 12.20 -16.26 1.79
N ASP A 15 11.88 -14.96 1.75
CA ASP A 15 10.52 -14.48 2.06
C ASP A 15 9.52 -14.93 0.99
N LEU A 16 9.92 -14.94 -0.28
CA LEU A 16 9.07 -15.40 -1.39
C LEU A 16 8.79 -16.91 -1.39
N GLN A 17 9.71 -17.71 -0.86
CA GLN A 17 9.60 -19.18 -0.79
C GLN A 17 9.27 -19.68 0.63
N GLY A 18 9.00 -18.77 1.56
CA GLY A 18 8.74 -19.11 2.95
C GLY A 18 7.40 -19.82 3.15
N PRO A 19 7.23 -20.57 4.25
CA PRO A 19 5.97 -21.23 4.58
C PRO A 19 4.77 -20.27 4.63
N VAL A 20 5.01 -19.03 5.10
CA VAL A 20 3.99 -17.98 5.15
C VAL A 20 3.56 -17.54 3.74
N ALA A 21 4.50 -17.39 2.81
CA ALA A 21 4.22 -17.03 1.42
C ALA A 21 3.41 -18.12 0.72
N GLU A 22 3.78 -19.39 0.90
CA GLU A 22 3.05 -20.52 0.32
C GLU A 22 1.60 -20.58 0.83
N LEU A 23 1.40 -20.36 2.14
CA LEU A 23 0.06 -20.29 2.73
C LEU A 23 -0.75 -19.12 2.18
N ILE A 24 -0.13 -17.95 2.01
CA ILE A 24 -0.78 -16.77 1.43
C ILE A 24 -1.20 -17.05 -0.01
N VAL A 25 -0.30 -17.53 -0.86
CA VAL A 25 -0.59 -17.84 -2.27
C VAL A 25 -1.66 -18.93 -2.40
N LYS A 26 -1.58 -19.98 -1.58
CA LYS A 26 -2.58 -21.06 -1.55
C LYS A 26 -3.94 -20.60 -1.01
N GLY A 27 -3.95 -19.66 -0.07
CA GLY A 27 -5.15 -19.04 0.48
C GLY A 27 -5.84 -18.12 -0.53
N ILE A 28 -5.08 -17.35 -1.29
CA ILE A 28 -5.57 -16.41 -2.31
C ILE A 28 -6.07 -17.12 -3.57
N ASN A 29 -5.37 -18.17 -4.03
CA ASN A 29 -5.75 -18.90 -5.24
C ASN A 29 -7.06 -19.69 -5.13
N LYS A 30 -7.73 -19.65 -3.96
CA LYS A 30 -9.13 -20.08 -3.83
C LYS A 30 -10.06 -19.00 -4.35
N ASP A 31 -9.99 -18.76 -5.67
CA ASP A 31 -10.91 -17.88 -6.35
C ASP A 31 -12.32 -18.49 -6.30
N PHE A 32 -13.29 -17.75 -5.77
CA PHE A 32 -14.68 -18.15 -5.79
C PHE A 32 -15.28 -17.81 -7.17
N PRO A 33 -15.96 -18.76 -7.83
CA PRO A 33 -16.60 -18.48 -9.11
C PRO A 33 -17.71 -17.42 -8.96
N PHE A 34 -17.97 -16.71 -10.06
CA PHE A 34 -19.09 -15.77 -10.17
C PHE A 34 -20.41 -16.46 -9.77
N PRO A 35 -21.31 -15.83 -8.97
CA PRO A 35 -21.45 -14.39 -8.67
C PRO A 35 -20.83 -13.89 -7.35
N PHE A 36 -20.07 -14.71 -6.60
CA PHE A 36 -19.59 -14.36 -5.26
C PHE A 36 -18.21 -13.67 -5.23
N GLY A 37 -17.80 -13.04 -6.34
CA GLY A 37 -16.49 -12.37 -6.44
C GLY A 37 -16.26 -11.28 -5.39
N TRP A 38 -17.32 -10.60 -4.93
CA TRP A 38 -17.23 -9.60 -3.86
C TRP A 38 -16.90 -10.22 -2.48
N VAL A 39 -17.31 -11.47 -2.25
CA VAL A 39 -17.05 -12.22 -1.01
C VAL A 39 -15.57 -12.56 -0.88
N SER A 40 -14.87 -12.77 -2.01
CA SER A 40 -13.44 -13.11 -2.04
C SER A 40 -12.59 -12.15 -1.22
N GLY A 41 -12.86 -10.84 -1.32
CA GLY A 41 -12.09 -9.84 -0.61
C GLY A 41 -12.41 -9.77 0.89
N TYR A 42 -13.65 -10.07 1.30
CA TYR A 42 -13.98 -10.20 2.73
C TYR A 42 -13.37 -11.47 3.33
N LEU A 43 -13.33 -12.56 2.55
CA LEU A 43 -12.62 -13.77 2.94
C LEU A 43 -11.10 -13.54 3.04
N ALA A 44 -10.54 -12.70 2.16
CA ALA A 44 -9.15 -12.28 2.26
C ALA A 44 -8.88 -11.48 3.55
N ILE A 45 -9.81 -10.61 3.99
CA ILE A 45 -9.71 -9.93 5.30
C ILE A 45 -9.68 -10.96 6.44
N ILE A 46 -10.63 -11.91 6.45
CA ILE A 46 -10.68 -12.95 7.48
C ILE A 46 -9.40 -13.80 7.45
N PHE A 47 -8.94 -14.18 6.26
CA PHE A 47 -7.72 -14.96 6.08
C PHE A 47 -6.48 -14.21 6.60
N GLY A 48 -6.34 -12.92 6.28
CA GLY A 48 -5.25 -12.08 6.80
C GLY A 48 -5.28 -11.96 8.33
N ALA A 49 -6.48 -11.84 8.92
CA ALA A 49 -6.66 -11.79 10.37
C ALA A 49 -6.25 -13.11 11.04
N VAL A 50 -6.68 -14.25 10.50
CA VAL A 50 -6.34 -15.59 11.01
C VAL A 50 -4.85 -15.86 10.86
N MET A 51 -4.26 -15.58 9.69
CA MET A 51 -2.83 -15.75 9.45
C MET A 51 -2.00 -14.93 10.44
N THR A 52 -2.39 -13.68 10.67
CA THR A 52 -1.68 -12.81 11.63
C THR A 52 -1.90 -13.26 13.07
N PHE A 53 -3.06 -13.78 13.42
CA PHE A 53 -3.30 -14.38 14.73
C PHE A 53 -2.43 -15.62 14.97
N VAL A 54 -2.26 -16.49 13.96
CA VAL A 54 -1.44 -17.70 14.08
C VAL A 54 0.04 -17.33 14.16
N VAL A 55 0.50 -16.43 13.30
CA VAL A 55 1.92 -16.01 13.23
C VAL A 55 2.26 -15.03 14.36
N GLN A 56 1.26 -14.36 14.96
CA GLN A 56 1.40 -13.32 15.99
C GLN A 56 2.33 -12.16 15.57
N SER A 57 2.54 -11.98 14.27
CA SER A 57 3.40 -10.95 13.71
C SER A 57 2.87 -10.43 12.39
N SER A 58 2.33 -9.22 12.42
CA SER A 58 1.91 -8.49 11.23
C SER A 58 3.09 -7.96 10.42
N SER A 59 4.27 -7.78 11.03
CA SER A 59 5.49 -7.39 10.30
C SER A 59 5.98 -8.51 9.39
N VAL A 60 5.93 -9.77 9.84
CA VAL A 60 6.25 -10.94 9.00
C VAL A 60 5.21 -11.08 7.88
N PHE A 61 3.94 -10.90 8.19
CA PHE A 61 2.88 -11.00 7.18
C PHE A 61 3.02 -9.92 6.09
N THR A 62 3.23 -8.67 6.49
CA THR A 62 3.41 -7.55 5.56
C THR A 62 4.73 -7.65 4.79
N SER A 63 5.84 -8.07 5.42
CA SER A 63 7.13 -8.25 4.74
C SER A 63 7.10 -9.37 3.71
N THR A 64 6.21 -10.36 3.84
CA THR A 64 5.99 -11.39 2.81
C THR A 64 5.10 -10.87 1.67
N ILE A 65 4.03 -10.14 1.97
CA ILE A 65 3.09 -9.64 0.94
C ILE A 65 3.75 -8.62 0.01
N ILE A 66 4.50 -7.64 0.55
CA ILE A 66 5.02 -6.54 -0.27
C ILE A 66 5.94 -7.03 -1.41
N PRO A 67 6.89 -7.96 -1.19
CA PRO A 67 7.66 -8.58 -2.27
C PRO A 67 6.81 -9.37 -3.26
N LEU A 68 5.78 -10.11 -2.81
CA LEU A 68 4.88 -10.86 -3.69
C LEU A 68 4.05 -9.93 -4.60
N VAL A 69 3.71 -8.74 -4.12
CA VAL A 69 3.11 -7.68 -4.95
C VAL A 69 4.14 -7.11 -5.92
N GLY A 70 5.37 -6.86 -5.45
CA GLY A 70 6.45 -6.36 -6.30
C GLY A 70 6.92 -7.33 -7.39
N THR A 71 6.68 -8.64 -7.23
CA THR A 71 6.92 -9.68 -8.26
C THR A 71 5.68 -10.05 -9.05
N GLU A 72 4.57 -9.32 -8.87
CA GLU A 72 3.27 -9.53 -9.54
C GLU A 72 2.62 -10.91 -9.29
N VAL A 73 3.09 -11.66 -8.28
CA VAL A 73 2.47 -12.93 -7.87
C VAL A 73 1.08 -12.69 -7.27
N ILE A 74 0.90 -11.55 -6.59
CA ILE A 74 -0.36 -11.11 -6.00
C ILE A 74 -0.61 -9.67 -6.47
N SER A 75 -1.80 -9.36 -6.98
CA SER A 75 -2.15 -7.99 -7.34
C SER A 75 -2.34 -7.10 -6.11
N LEU A 76 -2.14 -5.79 -6.26
CA LEU A 76 -2.31 -4.83 -5.16
C LEU A 76 -3.74 -4.85 -4.59
N GLU A 77 -4.74 -5.09 -5.43
CA GLU A 77 -6.17 -5.19 -5.06
C GLU A 77 -6.47 -6.43 -4.21
N ARG A 78 -5.70 -7.51 -4.41
CA ARG A 78 -5.78 -8.74 -3.59
C ARG A 78 -4.97 -8.60 -2.30
N ALA A 79 -3.86 -7.87 -2.34
CA ALA A 79 -3.03 -7.58 -1.16
C ALA A 79 -3.70 -6.65 -0.15
N TYR A 80 -4.42 -5.64 -0.63
CA TYR A 80 -5.09 -4.64 0.23
C TYR A 80 -6.01 -5.25 1.31
N PRO A 81 -7.02 -6.10 0.98
CA PRO A 81 -7.86 -6.74 2.00
C PRO A 81 -7.08 -7.64 2.96
N LEU A 82 -6.01 -8.31 2.52
CA LEU A 82 -5.17 -9.14 3.39
C LEU A 82 -4.47 -8.30 4.45
N ILE A 83 -3.93 -7.14 4.06
CA ILE A 83 -3.27 -6.20 4.98
C ILE A 83 -4.29 -5.65 5.99
N LEU A 84 -5.48 -5.27 5.53
CA LEU A 84 -6.57 -4.85 6.42
C LEU A 84 -6.95 -5.94 7.43
N GLY A 85 -7.03 -7.19 6.96
CA GLY A 85 -7.20 -8.37 7.81
C GLY A 85 -6.09 -8.52 8.85
N SER A 86 -4.84 -8.38 8.43
CA SER A 86 -3.67 -8.48 9.32
C SER A 86 -3.71 -7.46 10.47
N ASN A 87 -4.16 -6.24 10.20
CA ASN A 87 -4.33 -5.22 11.22
C ASN A 87 -5.39 -5.63 12.26
N ILE A 88 -6.50 -6.24 11.83
CA ILE A 88 -7.47 -6.84 12.76
C ILE A 88 -6.82 -7.98 13.55
N GLY A 89 -6.10 -8.89 12.90
CA GLY A 89 -5.44 -10.02 13.57
C GLY A 89 -4.46 -9.61 14.68
N THR A 90 -3.76 -8.49 14.50
CA THR A 90 -2.83 -7.93 15.50
C THR A 90 -3.54 -7.56 16.81
N THR A 91 -4.82 -7.18 16.75
CA THR A 91 -5.60 -6.81 17.94
C THR A 91 -5.87 -8.00 18.85
N THR A 92 -5.87 -9.22 18.32
CA THR A 92 -6.01 -10.44 19.12
C THR A 92 -4.83 -10.63 20.08
N THR A 93 -3.62 -10.25 19.67
CA THR A 93 -2.44 -10.25 20.55
C THR A 93 -2.64 -9.31 21.74
N ALA A 94 -3.17 -8.11 21.50
CA ALA A 94 -3.47 -7.15 22.56
C ALA A 94 -4.55 -7.67 23.53
N ILE A 95 -5.57 -8.36 23.00
CA ILE A 95 -6.62 -8.98 23.82
C ILE A 95 -6.04 -10.11 24.68
N LEU A 96 -5.22 -11.00 24.11
CA LEU A 96 -4.56 -12.06 24.87
C LEU A 96 -3.64 -11.50 25.95
N ALA A 97 -2.85 -10.47 25.64
CA ALA A 97 -2.00 -9.79 26.62
C ALA A 97 -2.82 -9.12 27.74
N ALA A 98 -3.95 -8.52 27.40
CA ALA A 98 -4.86 -7.96 28.39
C ALA A 98 -5.46 -9.04 29.30
N LEU A 99 -5.90 -10.17 28.75
CA LEU A 99 -6.45 -11.28 29.52
C LEU A 99 -5.42 -11.97 30.43
N ALA A 100 -4.13 -11.92 30.05
CA ALA A 100 -3.02 -12.39 30.87
C ALA A 100 -2.56 -11.39 31.95
N SER A 101 -3.13 -10.17 31.99
CA SER A 101 -2.74 -9.14 32.94
C SER A 101 -3.31 -9.41 34.35
N PRO A 102 -2.64 -8.93 35.43
CA PRO A 102 -3.14 -9.07 36.79
C PRO A 102 -4.54 -8.47 36.99
N ALA A 103 -5.32 -9.03 37.92
CA ALA A 103 -6.70 -8.59 38.18
C ALA A 103 -6.82 -7.10 38.53
N SER A 104 -5.77 -6.49 39.11
CA SER A 104 -5.72 -5.06 39.44
C SER A 104 -5.65 -4.13 38.22
N THR A 105 -5.09 -4.57 37.09
CA THR A 105 -4.93 -3.78 35.87
C THR A 105 -5.71 -4.34 34.68
N LEU A 106 -6.45 -5.43 34.88
CA LEU A 106 -7.19 -6.15 33.85
C LEU A 106 -8.19 -5.24 33.11
N GLN A 107 -8.91 -4.39 33.85
CA GLN A 107 -9.91 -3.48 33.27
C GLN A 107 -9.26 -2.48 32.31
N ASP A 108 -8.17 -1.85 32.72
CA ASP A 108 -7.44 -0.86 31.91
C ASP A 108 -6.83 -1.52 30.67
N SER A 109 -6.14 -2.66 30.83
CA SER A 109 -5.53 -3.40 29.73
C SER A 109 -6.57 -3.86 28.70
N LEU A 110 -7.72 -4.39 29.17
CA LEU A 110 -8.78 -4.88 28.31
C LEU A 110 -9.51 -3.73 27.61
N GLN A 111 -9.70 -2.60 28.27
CA GLN A 111 -10.24 -1.40 27.65
C GLN A 111 -9.35 -0.94 26.49
N ILE A 112 -8.04 -0.86 26.68
CA ILE A 112 -7.09 -0.47 25.61
C ILE A 112 -7.12 -1.49 24.46
N ALA A 113 -7.13 -2.79 24.78
CA ALA A 113 -7.21 -3.85 23.77
C ALA A 113 -8.50 -3.80 22.95
N LEU A 114 -9.64 -3.55 23.59
CA LEU A 114 -10.93 -3.39 22.91
C LEU A 114 -10.98 -2.11 22.08
N CYS A 115 -10.44 -0.99 22.58
CA CYS A 115 -10.29 0.22 21.78
C CYS A 115 -9.49 -0.06 20.51
N HIS A 116 -8.41 -0.84 20.61
CA HIS A 116 -7.59 -1.21 19.46
C HIS A 116 -8.35 -2.13 18.48
N LEU A 117 -9.10 -3.12 18.98
CA LEU A 117 -9.98 -3.98 18.18
C LEU A 117 -11.01 -3.17 17.40
N PHE A 118 -11.79 -2.35 18.11
CA PHE A 118 -12.86 -1.56 17.50
C PHE A 118 -12.32 -0.54 16.51
N PHE A 119 -11.21 0.14 16.83
CA PHE A 119 -10.57 1.08 15.91
C PHE A 119 -10.21 0.41 14.57
N ASN A 120 -9.63 -0.80 14.61
CA ASN A 120 -9.28 -1.54 13.41
C ASN A 120 -10.53 -2.03 12.65
N ILE A 121 -11.55 -2.55 13.34
CA ILE A 121 -12.79 -2.99 12.70
C ILE A 121 -13.52 -1.82 12.03
N PHE A 122 -13.69 -0.70 12.73
CA PHE A 122 -14.32 0.50 12.17
C PHE A 122 -13.50 1.07 11.00
N GLY A 123 -12.17 1.05 11.10
CA GLY A 123 -11.29 1.43 9.99
C GLY A 123 -11.56 0.58 8.75
N VAL A 124 -11.61 -0.74 8.90
CA VAL A 124 -11.94 -1.64 7.78
C VAL A 124 -13.35 -1.38 7.24
N LEU A 125 -14.35 -1.26 8.11
CA LEU A 125 -15.74 -0.99 7.70
C LEU A 125 -15.93 0.37 7.02
N LEU A 126 -15.09 1.35 7.34
CA LEU A 126 -15.11 2.66 6.69
C LEU A 126 -14.40 2.61 5.33
N TRP A 127 -13.20 2.03 5.27
CA TRP A 127 -12.31 2.14 4.11
C TRP A 127 -12.52 1.05 3.03
N TYR A 128 -13.08 -0.11 3.38
CA TYR A 128 -13.13 -1.27 2.46
C TYR A 128 -14.49 -1.50 1.74
N PRO A 129 -15.66 -1.42 2.41
CA PRO A 129 -16.95 -1.73 1.79
C PRO A 129 -17.32 -0.77 0.66
N ILE A 130 -16.97 0.51 0.80
CA ILE A 130 -17.30 1.55 -0.19
C ILE A 130 -16.17 1.59 -1.24
N PRO A 131 -16.43 1.23 -2.50
CA PRO A 131 -15.37 1.15 -3.52
C PRO A 131 -14.61 2.47 -3.73
N PHE A 132 -15.33 3.60 -3.65
CA PHE A 132 -14.75 4.94 -3.76
C PHE A 132 -13.77 5.27 -2.63
N LEU A 133 -13.96 4.70 -1.44
CA LEU A 133 -13.07 4.95 -0.30
C LEU A 133 -11.79 4.12 -0.36
N ARG A 134 -11.59 3.25 -1.37
CA ARG A 134 -10.33 2.48 -1.53
C ARG A 134 -9.15 3.33 -2.05
N LEU A 135 -9.07 4.57 -1.57
CA LEU A 135 -8.03 5.56 -1.85
C LEU A 135 -6.59 5.04 -1.64
N PRO A 136 -6.29 4.21 -0.61
CA PRO A 136 -4.94 3.71 -0.42
C PRO A 136 -4.37 2.95 -1.61
N ILE A 137 -5.21 2.24 -2.38
CA ILE A 137 -4.78 1.52 -3.58
C ILE A 137 -4.32 2.52 -4.64
N TYR A 138 -5.13 3.54 -4.91
CA TYR A 138 -4.81 4.59 -5.88
C TYR A 138 -3.56 5.39 -5.49
N PHE A 139 -3.39 5.69 -4.20
CA PHE A 139 -2.18 6.38 -3.73
C PHE A 139 -0.94 5.50 -3.87
N ALA A 140 -1.03 4.21 -3.57
CA ALA A 140 0.09 3.29 -3.71
C ALA A 140 0.52 3.12 -5.18
N GLU A 141 -0.44 3.00 -6.09
CA GLU A 141 -0.20 2.92 -7.54
C GLU A 141 0.44 4.21 -8.07
N SER A 142 -0.17 5.35 -7.78
CA SER A 142 0.33 6.68 -8.21
C SER A 142 1.73 7.00 -7.68
N LEU A 143 2.00 6.69 -6.40
CA LEU A 143 3.33 6.84 -5.82
C LEU A 143 4.34 5.87 -6.46
N GLY A 144 3.93 4.63 -6.74
CA GLY A 144 4.75 3.63 -7.42
C GLY A 144 5.20 4.10 -8.81
N GLU A 145 4.27 4.57 -9.64
CA GLU A 145 4.55 5.11 -10.98
C GLU A 145 5.47 6.35 -10.92
N THR A 146 5.26 7.20 -9.91
CA THR A 146 6.10 8.38 -9.72
C THR A 146 7.53 7.99 -9.36
N ILE A 147 7.72 6.95 -8.53
CA ILE A 147 9.04 6.45 -8.11
C ILE A 147 9.79 5.75 -9.27
N THR A 148 9.08 5.00 -10.11
CA THR A 148 9.71 4.34 -11.27
C THR A 148 10.18 5.35 -12.31
N THR A 149 9.46 6.47 -12.45
CA THR A 149 9.83 7.59 -13.33
C THR A 149 10.93 8.47 -12.71
N TYR A 150 10.78 8.85 -11.43
CA TYR A 150 11.65 9.78 -10.71
C TYR A 150 12.27 9.11 -9.47
N ARG A 151 13.39 8.42 -9.62
CA ARG A 151 13.98 7.58 -8.54
C ARG A 151 14.40 8.36 -7.30
N TRP A 152 14.79 9.64 -7.45
CA TRP A 152 15.12 10.53 -6.33
C TRP A 152 13.90 10.78 -5.43
N PHE A 153 12.69 10.73 -5.99
CA PHE A 153 11.45 10.93 -5.26
C PHE A 153 11.29 9.90 -4.14
N ALA A 154 11.72 8.65 -4.34
CA ALA A 154 11.70 7.62 -3.30
C ALA A 154 12.55 8.01 -2.08
N ILE A 155 13.75 8.57 -2.30
CA ILE A 155 14.64 9.01 -1.22
C ILE A 155 13.99 10.16 -0.46
N VAL A 156 13.49 11.16 -1.19
CA VAL A 156 12.81 12.32 -0.59
C VAL A 156 11.57 11.89 0.20
N TYR A 157 10.76 10.98 -0.36
CA TYR A 157 9.59 10.42 0.31
C TYR A 157 9.97 9.70 1.61
N VAL A 158 10.98 8.83 1.58
CA VAL A 158 11.42 8.08 2.78
C VAL A 158 11.96 9.04 3.84
N VAL A 159 12.84 9.98 3.47
CA VAL A 159 13.38 10.99 4.41
C VAL A 159 12.24 11.84 4.98
N PHE A 160 11.28 12.24 4.15
CA PHE A 160 10.16 13.03 4.60
C PHE A 160 9.26 12.25 5.57
N CYS A 161 8.83 11.05 5.21
CA CYS A 161 7.89 10.25 6.01
C CYS A 161 8.49 9.66 7.27
N PHE A 162 9.75 9.20 7.25
CA PHE A 162 10.37 8.48 8.37
C PHE A 162 11.27 9.35 9.24
N LEU A 163 11.77 10.49 8.74
CA LEU A 163 12.64 11.38 9.52
C LEU A 163 11.96 12.72 9.79
N VAL A 164 11.61 13.47 8.75
CA VAL A 164 11.10 14.83 8.89
C VAL A 164 9.73 14.84 9.57
N GLY A 165 8.79 14.00 9.14
CA GLY A 165 7.44 13.91 9.70
C GLY A 165 7.42 13.63 11.21
N PRO A 166 8.08 12.56 11.70
CA PRO A 166 8.18 12.28 13.13
C PRO A 166 8.89 13.36 13.93
N ILE A 167 9.99 13.92 13.41
CA ILE A 167 10.70 15.04 14.06
C ILE A 167 9.79 16.26 14.16
N LEU A 168 9.09 16.60 13.08
CA LEU A 168 8.13 17.72 13.09
C LEU A 168 7.01 17.48 14.08
N ALA A 169 6.43 16.28 14.13
CA ALA A 169 5.38 15.92 15.09
C ALA A 169 5.89 16.03 16.54
N PHE A 170 7.12 15.58 16.80
CA PHE A 170 7.77 15.71 18.11
C PHE A 170 8.04 17.18 18.47
N CYS A 171 8.60 17.96 17.55
CA CYS A 171 8.83 19.39 17.74
C CYS A 171 7.51 20.16 17.95
N LEU A 172 6.45 19.81 17.22
CA LEU A 172 5.11 20.35 17.41
C LEU A 172 4.52 19.99 18.78
N SER A 173 4.75 18.77 19.25
CA SER A 173 4.28 18.30 20.57
C SER A 173 4.87 19.12 21.72
N ILE A 174 6.11 19.60 21.57
CA ILE A 174 6.79 20.48 22.54
C ILE A 174 6.37 21.95 22.36
N ALA A 175 5.92 22.32 21.15
CA ALA A 175 5.61 23.70 20.81
C ALA A 175 4.31 24.20 21.47
N ARG A 176 4.27 25.51 21.76
CA ARG A 176 3.08 26.18 22.31
C ARG A 176 1.90 26.06 21.34
N ARG A 177 0.68 25.88 21.86
CA ARG A 177 -0.58 25.68 21.10
C ARG A 177 -0.79 26.60 19.88
N SER A 178 -0.27 27.82 19.92
CA SER A 178 -0.30 28.77 18.79
C SER A 178 0.58 28.35 17.61
N VAL A 179 1.79 27.87 17.86
CA VAL A 179 2.74 27.41 16.83
C VAL A 179 2.22 26.16 16.12
N LEU A 180 1.49 25.30 16.85
CA LEU A 180 0.85 24.09 16.31
C LEU A 180 -0.11 24.42 15.15
N LEU A 181 -0.93 25.45 15.30
CA LEU A 181 -1.93 25.85 14.31
C LEU A 181 -1.32 26.57 13.11
N TYR A 182 -0.39 27.50 13.34
CA TYR A 182 0.15 28.33 12.26
C TYR A 182 1.23 27.63 11.44
N VAL A 183 2.05 26.77 12.04
CA VAL A 183 3.20 26.13 11.37
C VAL A 183 2.92 24.66 11.08
N GLY A 184 2.29 23.94 12.00
CA GLY A 184 2.03 22.51 11.84
C GLY A 184 1.00 22.18 10.78
N LEU A 185 -0.11 22.93 10.75
CA LEU A 185 -1.22 22.66 9.83
C LEU A 185 -0.78 22.79 8.36
N PRO A 186 -0.10 23.86 7.91
CA PRO A 186 0.35 23.96 6.52
C PRO A 186 1.43 22.93 6.19
N LEU A 187 2.38 22.65 7.10
CA LEU A 187 3.47 21.70 6.83
C LEU A 187 2.98 20.26 6.66
N TYR A 188 1.92 19.86 7.37
CA TYR A 188 1.36 18.51 7.25
C TYR A 188 0.33 18.42 6.11
N PHE A 189 -0.46 19.48 5.92
CA PHE A 189 -1.55 19.50 4.94
C PHE A 189 -1.04 19.70 3.51
N VAL A 190 -0.02 20.53 3.28
CA VAL A 190 0.49 20.85 1.94
C VAL A 190 1.07 19.62 1.21
N PRO A 191 1.93 18.78 1.81
CA PRO A 191 2.44 17.58 1.15
C PRO A 191 1.34 16.57 0.85
N PHE A 192 0.42 16.36 1.81
CA PHE A 192 -0.75 15.49 1.62
C PHE A 192 -1.67 16.00 0.51
N LEU A 193 -1.88 17.31 0.44
CA LEU A 193 -2.66 17.96 -0.62
C LEU A 193 -1.95 17.84 -1.97
N ILE A 194 -0.63 17.98 -2.04
CA ILE A 194 0.12 17.79 -3.29
C ILE A 194 -0.04 16.35 -3.80
N VAL A 195 0.14 15.35 -2.93
CA VAL A 195 -0.09 13.95 -3.28
C VAL A 195 -1.53 13.71 -3.71
N TYR A 196 -2.51 14.23 -2.97
CA TYR A 196 -3.93 14.14 -3.30
C TYR A 196 -4.23 14.75 -4.69
N LEU A 197 -3.78 15.97 -4.95
CA LEU A 197 -4.01 16.67 -6.22
C LEU A 197 -3.33 15.96 -7.39
N HIS A 198 -2.15 15.37 -7.16
CA HIS A 198 -1.42 14.56 -8.14
C HIS A 198 -2.19 13.29 -8.50
N THR A 199 -2.60 12.51 -7.50
CA THR A 199 -3.35 11.25 -7.70
C THR A 199 -4.69 11.46 -8.42
N PHE A 200 -5.41 12.56 -8.13
CA PHE A 200 -6.69 12.85 -8.77
C PHE A 200 -6.58 13.67 -10.07
N ASN A 201 -5.36 13.90 -10.58
CA ASN A 201 -5.11 14.65 -11.81
C ASN A 201 -5.76 16.05 -11.83
N VAL A 202 -5.99 16.63 -10.65
CA VAL A 202 -6.57 17.98 -10.47
C VAL A 202 -5.50 19.06 -10.70
N LEU A 203 -4.22 18.66 -10.70
CA LEU A 203 -3.05 19.50 -11.03
C LEU A 203 -3.06 20.06 -12.45
N LYS A 204 -3.97 19.66 -13.35
CA LYS A 204 -4.17 20.32 -14.65
C LYS A 204 -4.45 21.82 -14.53
N LEU A 205 -4.93 22.28 -13.37
CA LEU A 205 -5.22 23.68 -13.10
C LEU A 205 -3.98 24.51 -12.70
N PHE A 206 -2.83 23.86 -12.44
CA PHE A 206 -1.64 24.49 -11.87
C PHE A 206 -0.46 24.55 -12.87
N PRO A 207 0.51 25.47 -12.67
CA PRO A 207 1.65 25.66 -13.58
C PRO A 207 2.53 24.40 -13.69
N LEU A 208 3.21 24.28 -14.85
CA LEU A 208 3.94 23.07 -15.30
C LEU A 208 4.94 22.50 -14.28
N TRP A 209 5.53 23.34 -13.42
CA TRP A 209 6.60 22.96 -12.48
C TRP A 209 6.08 22.28 -11.21
N ILE A 210 4.76 22.35 -10.97
CA ILE A 210 4.05 21.65 -9.91
C ILE A 210 3.39 20.38 -10.49
N ARG A 211 3.03 20.41 -11.77
CA ARG A 211 2.35 19.32 -12.49
C ARG A 211 3.30 18.20 -12.93
N ASP A 212 4.50 18.56 -13.37
CA ASP A 212 5.49 17.63 -13.86
C ASP A 212 6.77 17.78 -13.03
N LEU A 213 7.27 16.67 -12.49
CA LEU A 213 8.51 16.65 -11.71
C LEU A 213 9.76 16.71 -12.61
N LYS A 214 9.61 16.64 -13.93
CA LYS A 214 10.70 16.69 -14.90
C LYS A 214 11.68 17.87 -14.72
N PRO A 215 11.24 19.12 -14.47
CA PRO A 215 12.17 20.23 -14.21
C PRO A 215 13.02 20.02 -12.96
N TRP A 216 12.47 19.35 -11.94
CA TRP A 216 13.19 19.00 -10.72
C TRP A 216 14.14 17.83 -10.95
N ASP A 217 13.73 16.86 -11.77
CA ASP A 217 14.57 15.73 -12.16
C ASP A 217 15.81 16.19 -12.93
N ASP A 218 15.64 17.10 -13.90
CA ASP A 218 16.74 17.71 -14.65
C ASP A 218 17.69 18.47 -13.70
N LEU A 219 17.14 19.25 -12.75
CA LEU A 219 17.94 19.97 -11.76
C LEU A 219 18.75 19.03 -10.87
N ILE A 220 18.10 18.01 -10.29
CA ILE A 220 18.71 17.07 -9.35
C ILE A 220 19.77 16.22 -10.07
N THR A 221 19.49 15.77 -11.29
CA THR A 221 20.44 14.99 -12.11
C THR A 221 21.67 15.81 -12.46
N ASN A 222 21.51 17.12 -12.71
CA ASN A 222 22.64 18.03 -12.94
C ASN A 222 23.46 18.32 -11.68
N LEU A 223 22.83 18.35 -10.50
CA LEU A 223 23.50 18.61 -9.21
C LEU A 223 24.17 17.38 -8.61
N LEU A 224 23.63 16.19 -8.85
CA LEU A 224 24.12 14.91 -8.32
C LEU A 224 24.40 13.95 -9.49
N PRO A 225 25.59 14.03 -10.11
CA PRO A 225 25.99 13.08 -11.16
C PRO A 225 26.31 11.72 -10.53
N ALA A 226 25.28 10.97 -10.15
CA ALA A 226 25.35 9.55 -9.86
C ALA A 226 24.91 8.79 -11.12
N PRO A 227 25.83 8.49 -12.06
CA PRO A 227 25.47 7.86 -13.32
C PRO A 227 24.76 6.52 -13.05
N GLY A 228 23.52 6.40 -13.54
CA GLY A 228 22.72 5.17 -13.51
C GLY A 228 21.76 4.98 -12.32
N PHE A 229 21.88 5.74 -11.22
CA PHE A 229 20.92 5.62 -10.11
C PHE A 229 19.68 6.50 -10.28
N PHE A 230 19.82 7.69 -10.88
CA PHE A 230 18.69 8.62 -11.09
C PHE A 230 18.07 8.52 -12.48
N SER A 231 18.65 7.71 -13.38
CA SER A 231 18.08 7.50 -14.71
C SER A 231 16.75 6.74 -14.62
N PRO A 232 15.69 7.20 -15.32
CA PRO A 232 14.44 6.45 -15.44
C PRO A 232 14.74 5.06 -16.01
N LEU A 233 14.12 4.01 -15.46
CA LEU A 233 14.12 2.71 -16.14
C LEU A 233 13.40 2.90 -17.48
N ASN A 234 13.93 2.37 -18.57
CA ASN A 234 13.31 2.47 -19.89
C ASN A 234 11.90 1.84 -19.86
N THR A 235 10.88 2.67 -19.64
CA THR A 235 9.47 2.26 -19.64
C THR A 235 9.00 2.16 -21.08
N ASN A 236 9.09 0.96 -21.66
CA ASN A 236 8.36 0.65 -22.88
C ASN A 236 6.85 0.69 -22.51
N PRO A 237 6.02 1.56 -23.11
CA PRO A 237 4.66 1.84 -22.60
C PRO A 237 3.61 0.77 -22.98
N ARG A 238 4.00 -0.51 -23.07
CA ARG A 238 3.13 -1.60 -23.54
C ARG A 238 2.31 -2.31 -22.46
N TYR A 239 1.93 -1.63 -21.39
CA TYR A 239 0.86 -2.10 -20.51
C TYR A 239 0.01 -0.92 -20.08
N PRO A 240 -1.04 -0.56 -20.84
CA PRO A 240 -2.10 0.26 -20.28
C PRO A 240 -2.80 -0.58 -19.20
N PHE A 241 -2.91 -0.04 -17.99
CA PHE A 241 -3.81 -0.51 -16.95
C PHE A 241 -5.26 -0.38 -17.45
N THR A 242 -5.67 -1.31 -18.33
CA THR A 242 -7.07 -1.54 -18.62
C THR A 242 -7.55 -2.60 -17.64
N SER A 243 -8.42 -2.17 -16.73
CA SER A 243 -9.35 -3.02 -16.00
C SER A 243 -9.77 -4.23 -16.83
N SER A 244 -9.29 -5.42 -16.47
CA SER A 244 -9.78 -6.68 -17.02
C SER A 244 -11.15 -6.98 -16.43
N ILE A 245 -12.16 -6.20 -16.83
CA ILE A 245 -13.54 -6.63 -16.85
C ILE A 245 -13.73 -7.25 -18.24
N PRO A 246 -13.92 -8.57 -18.38
CA PRO A 246 -14.31 -9.13 -19.66
C PRO A 246 -15.66 -8.51 -20.03
N ALA A 247 -15.75 -7.85 -21.19
CA ALA A 247 -17.03 -7.44 -21.73
C ALA A 247 -17.94 -8.69 -21.84
N PRO A 248 -19.22 -8.62 -21.46
CA PRO A 248 -20.12 -9.74 -21.65
C PRO A 248 -20.20 -10.07 -23.15
N PRO A 249 -20.21 -11.36 -23.53
CA PRO A 249 -20.28 -11.74 -24.93
C PRO A 249 -21.61 -11.22 -25.52
N HIS A 250 -21.53 -10.30 -26.48
CA HIS A 250 -22.67 -9.93 -27.31
C HIS A 250 -23.05 -11.14 -28.17
N PRO A 251 -24.31 -11.63 -28.10
CA PRO A 251 -24.80 -12.56 -29.11
C PRO A 251 -25.15 -11.76 -30.37
N TYR A 252 -25.07 -12.43 -31.52
CA TYR A 252 -25.47 -11.97 -32.86
C TYR A 252 -24.41 -11.18 -33.66
N LEU A 253 -23.55 -11.91 -34.38
CA LEU A 253 -23.22 -11.54 -35.76
C LEU A 253 -23.28 -12.80 -36.65
N PRO A 254 -23.98 -12.76 -37.79
CA PRO A 254 -24.13 -13.91 -38.69
C PRO A 254 -22.86 -14.15 -39.50
N HIS A 255 -22.48 -15.42 -39.65
CA HIS A 255 -21.49 -15.85 -40.61
C HIS A 255 -21.94 -15.51 -42.03
N ASN A 256 -21.14 -14.72 -42.75
CA ASN A 256 -21.33 -14.55 -44.18
C ASN A 256 -20.01 -14.67 -44.97
N HIS A 257 -20.16 -15.38 -46.09
CA HIS A 257 -19.38 -15.44 -47.33
C HIS A 257 -18.03 -16.18 -47.40
N ASN A 258 -18.09 -17.35 -48.05
CA ASN A 258 -17.57 -17.60 -49.41
C ASN A 258 -16.68 -16.50 -50.02
N SER A 259 -15.43 -16.84 -50.38
CA SER A 259 -14.83 -16.60 -51.72
C SER A 259 -13.33 -16.88 -51.71
N PHE A 260 -12.77 -17.12 -52.91
CA PHE A 260 -11.38 -17.40 -53.31
C PHE A 260 -11.06 -18.92 -53.35
N GLY A 261 -10.96 -19.58 -54.52
CA GLY A 261 -10.67 -19.06 -55.86
C GLY A 261 -9.21 -18.67 -55.98
#